data_AF-A0A2P5B2M4-F1
#
_entry.id   AF-A0A2P5B2M4-F1
#
_cell.length_a   1.000
_cell.length_b   1.000
_cell.length_c   1.000
_cell.angle_alpha   90.00
_cell.angle_beta   90.00
_cell.angle_gamma   90.00
#
_symmetry.space_group_name_H-M   'P 1'
#
loop_
_entity.id
_entity.type
_entity.pdbx_description
1 polymer ?
#
loop_
_entity_poly.entity_id
_entity_poly.type
_entity_poly.pdbx_seq_one_letter_code
_entity_poly.pdbx_strand_id
1 'polypeptide(L)'
;MKSSHSYLAIYFLLFLLLATNLLTSGAKTCNPSGKIRGKEPPPGQCNPENHSDCCKQGKLYTPYKCSPRVSGHTKAVLTLNSFEKGRRWRCSLGKRRQVPLG
;
A
#
# COMPACT_ATOMS: atom_id res chain seq x y z
N MET A 1 21.15 -37.10 -37.36
CA MET A 1 21.01 -35.67 -36.98
C MET A 1 19.91 -35.44 -35.92
N LYS A 2 19.86 -36.20 -34.82
CA LYS A 2 18.83 -36.02 -33.75
C LYS A 2 19.38 -35.34 -32.48
N SER A 3 20.70 -35.39 -32.29
CA SER A 3 21.40 -34.91 -31.10
C SER A 3 21.47 -33.37 -31.03
N SER A 4 21.92 -32.70 -32.10
CA SER A 4 22.09 -31.23 -32.12
C SER A 4 20.77 -30.45 -31.97
N HIS A 5 19.68 -30.91 -32.62
CA HIS A 5 18.35 -30.31 -32.44
C HIS A 5 17.82 -30.47 -31.01
N SER A 6 18.16 -31.58 -30.34
CA SER A 6 17.78 -31.83 -28.95
C SER A 6 18.52 -30.88 -27.99
N TYR A 7 19.81 -30.64 -28.20
CA TYR A 7 20.57 -29.66 -27.40
C TYR A 7 20.06 -28.23 -27.59
N LEU A 8 19.77 -27.81 -28.82
CA LEU A 8 19.17 -26.50 -29.11
C LEU A 8 17.83 -26.31 -28.40
N ALA A 9 16.97 -27.33 -28.41
CA ALA A 9 15.69 -27.30 -27.71
C ALA A 9 15.87 -27.19 -26.19
N ILE A 10 16.85 -27.89 -25.62
CA ILE A 10 17.19 -27.83 -24.19
C ILE A 10 17.70 -26.43 -23.80
N TYR A 11 18.63 -25.85 -24.58
CA TYR A 11 19.11 -24.49 -24.33
C TYR A 11 18.00 -23.44 -24.42
N PHE A 12 17.09 -23.58 -25.39
CA PHE A 12 15.94 -22.70 -25.52
C PHE A 12 14.99 -22.81 -24.32
N LEU A 13 14.69 -24.03 -23.86
CA LEU A 13 13.90 -24.26 -22.64
C LEU A 13 14.56 -23.67 -21.39
N LEU A 14 15.86 -23.85 -21.22
CA LEU A 14 16.61 -23.28 -20.10
C LEU A 14 16.60 -21.74 -20.15
N PHE A 15 16.76 -21.15 -21.32
CA PHE A 15 16.67 -19.69 -21.49
C PHE A 15 15.29 -19.15 -21.13
N LEU A 16 14.21 -19.82 -21.54
CA LEU A 16 12.84 -19.46 -21.16
C LEU A 16 12.61 -19.57 -19.64
N LEU A 17 13.16 -20.60 -19.01
CA LEU A 17 13.11 -20.75 -17.54
C LEU A 17 13.89 -19.63 -16.83
N LEU A 18 15.08 -19.27 -17.29
CA LEU A 18 15.83 -18.15 -16.69
C LEU A 18 15.11 -16.80 -16.91
N ALA A 19 14.58 -16.56 -18.11
CA ALA A 19 13.87 -15.33 -18.45
C ALA A 19 12.60 -15.14 -17.60
N THR A 20 11.82 -16.20 -17.40
CA THR A 20 10.60 -16.15 -16.56
C THR A 20 10.90 -15.92 -15.09
N ASN A 21 11.99 -16.48 -14.55
CA ASN A 21 12.44 -16.21 -13.19
C ASN A 21 12.92 -14.75 -13.01
N LEU A 22 13.56 -14.15 -14.02
CA LEU A 22 13.96 -12.73 -14.01
C LEU A 22 12.74 -11.78 -14.07
N LEU A 23 11.74 -12.12 -14.89
CA LEU A 23 10.51 -11.35 -15.04
C LEU A 23 9.60 -11.46 -13.81
N THR A 24 9.69 -12.56 -13.07
CA THR A 24 8.93 -12.81 -11.84
C THR A 24 9.65 -12.23 -10.62
N SER A 25 10.14 -10.98 -10.71
CA SER A 25 10.41 -10.21 -9.50
C SER A 25 9.06 -9.96 -8.83
N GLY A 26 8.75 -10.74 -7.80
CA GLY A 26 7.44 -10.80 -7.16
C GLY A 26 7.01 -9.45 -6.58
N ALA A 27 6.42 -8.60 -7.41
CA ALA A 27 5.66 -7.45 -6.95
C ALA A 27 4.35 -7.99 -6.37
N LYS A 28 4.38 -8.43 -5.10
CA LYS A 28 3.16 -8.70 -4.36
C LYS A 28 2.33 -7.42 -4.38
N THR A 29 1.20 -7.46 -5.08
CA THR A 29 0.27 -6.33 -5.13
C THR A 29 -0.29 -6.12 -3.73
N CYS A 30 -0.21 -4.88 -3.23
CA CYS A 30 -0.75 -4.55 -1.91
C CYS A 30 -2.28 -4.48 -2.00
N ASN A 31 -2.95 -5.48 -1.42
CA ASN A 31 -4.40 -5.60 -1.43
C ASN A 31 -5.02 -5.15 -0.09
N PRO A 32 -6.29 -4.72 -0.11
CA PRO A 32 -7.06 -4.47 1.10
C PRO A 32 -7.02 -5.66 2.06
N SER A 33 -6.91 -5.40 3.36
CA SER A 33 -6.99 -6.43 4.40
C SER A 33 -8.43 -6.77 4.82
N GLY A 34 -9.43 -6.18 4.15
CA GLY A 34 -10.85 -6.37 4.42
C GLY A 34 -11.61 -5.04 4.48
N LYS A 35 -12.68 -5.01 5.28
CA LYS A 35 -13.45 -3.81 5.61
C LYS A 35 -13.74 -3.78 7.10
N ILE A 36 -13.67 -2.61 7.71
CA ILE A 36 -14.05 -2.36 9.11
C ILE A 36 -15.20 -1.38 9.16
N ARG A 37 -16.15 -1.58 10.09
CA ARG A 37 -17.22 -0.61 10.36
C ARG A 37 -16.73 0.42 11.36
N GLY A 38 -16.85 1.69 10.99
CA GLY A 38 -16.55 2.82 11.85
C GLY A 38 -17.46 2.86 13.06
N LYS A 39 -16.87 3.21 14.20
CA LYS A 39 -17.58 3.57 15.42
C LYS A 39 -17.31 5.04 15.72
N GLU A 40 -18.32 5.73 16.21
CA GLU A 40 -18.16 7.11 16.64
C GLU A 40 -17.18 7.18 17.83
N PRO A 41 -16.19 8.08 17.78
CA PRO A 41 -15.24 8.22 18.88
C PRO A 41 -15.93 8.82 20.11
N PRO A 42 -15.53 8.43 21.34
CA PRO A 42 -16.02 9.09 22.55
C PRO A 42 -15.70 10.59 22.53
N PRO A 43 -16.47 11.42 23.27
CA PRO A 43 -16.24 12.85 23.37
C PRO A 43 -14.78 13.18 23.72
N GLY A 44 -14.19 14.13 22.98
CA GLY A 44 -12.79 14.57 23.19
C GLY A 44 -11.70 13.61 22.67
N GLN A 45 -12.05 12.46 22.09
CA GLN A 45 -11.07 11.47 21.58
C GLN A 45 -10.85 11.49 20.07
N CYS A 46 -11.59 12.34 19.37
CA CYS A 46 -11.28 12.72 18.01
C CYS A 46 -11.10 14.21 17.93
N ASN A 47 -10.01 14.62 17.29
CA ASN A 47 -9.75 16.01 16.98
C ASN A 47 -9.69 16.14 15.44
N PRO A 48 -10.51 16.99 14.82
CA PRO A 48 -10.55 17.18 13.36
C PRO A 48 -9.50 18.18 12.82
N GLU A 49 -8.60 18.68 13.67
CA GLU A 49 -7.49 19.54 13.25
C GLU A 49 -6.57 18.86 12.23
N ASN A 50 -5.74 19.65 11.54
CA ASN A 50 -4.73 19.17 10.58
C ASN A 50 -5.28 18.29 9.45
N HIS A 51 -6.51 18.55 8.99
CA HIS A 51 -7.16 17.81 7.91
C HIS A 51 -7.43 16.33 8.26
N SER A 52 -7.70 16.06 9.53
CA SER A 52 -8.18 14.74 9.95
C SER A 52 -9.71 14.70 10.03
N ASP A 53 -10.29 13.56 9.66
CA ASP A 53 -11.72 13.28 9.86
C ASP A 53 -11.90 12.24 10.96
N CYS A 54 -12.98 12.42 11.74
CA CYS A 54 -13.43 11.41 12.67
C CYS A 54 -14.08 10.22 11.95
N CYS A 55 -13.91 9.03 12.53
CA CYS A 55 -14.65 7.85 12.10
C CYS A 55 -16.16 8.07 12.29
N LYS A 56 -16.93 7.79 11.23
CA LYS A 56 -18.39 7.90 11.24
C LYS A 56 -19.02 6.55 11.59
N GLN A 57 -20.03 6.57 12.45
CA GLN A 57 -20.80 5.38 12.81
C GLN A 57 -21.33 4.69 11.55
N GLY A 58 -21.11 3.37 11.45
CA GLY A 58 -21.62 2.54 10.35
C GLY A 58 -20.88 2.68 9.01
N LYS A 59 -19.99 3.68 8.83
CA LYS A 59 -19.21 3.83 7.59
C LYS A 59 -18.18 2.71 7.45
N LEU A 60 -18.07 2.13 6.25
CA LEU A 60 -17.04 1.11 5.97
C LEU A 60 -15.70 1.76 5.59
N TYR A 61 -14.63 1.33 6.25
CA TYR A 61 -13.26 1.75 5.97
C TYR A 61 -12.42 0.56 5.51
N THR A 62 -11.42 0.84 4.67
CA THR A 62 -10.55 -0.19 4.07
C THR A 62 -9.20 -0.19 4.78
N PRO A 63 -8.92 -1.13 5.69
CA PRO A 63 -7.59 -1.27 6.29
C PRO A 63 -6.61 -1.86 5.27
N TYR A 64 -5.35 -1.42 5.37
CA TYR A 64 -4.21 -2.00 4.66
C TYR A 64 -3.12 -2.33 5.67
N LYS A 65 -2.60 -3.56 5.63
CA LYS A 65 -1.41 -3.98 6.38
C LYS A 65 -0.12 -3.87 5.56
N CYS A 66 -0.23 -3.40 4.32
CA CYS A 66 0.86 -3.22 3.39
C CYS A 66 0.84 -1.79 2.83
N SER A 67 1.97 -1.39 2.27
CA SER A 67 2.13 -0.16 1.50
C SER A 67 2.42 -0.50 0.03
N PRO A 68 2.23 0.47 -0.90
CA PRO A 68 2.72 0.33 -2.26
C PRO A 68 4.23 0.03 -2.32
N ARG A 69 4.70 -0.47 -3.47
CA ARG A 69 6.11 -0.79 -3.69
C ARG A 69 6.99 0.43 -3.42
N VAL A 70 8.04 0.22 -2.63
CA VAL A 70 9.06 1.24 -2.35
C VAL A 70 10.13 1.22 -3.45
N SER A 71 10.49 2.41 -3.91
CA SER A 71 11.54 2.68 -4.90
C SER A 71 12.32 3.95 -4.51
N GLY A 72 13.40 4.28 -5.23
CA GLY A 72 14.13 5.54 -5.03
C GLY A 72 13.26 6.80 -5.16
N HIS A 73 12.15 6.72 -5.90
CA HIS A 73 11.18 7.81 -6.08
C HIS A 73 9.77 7.35 -5.70
N THR A 74 9.60 6.86 -4.47
CA THR A 74 8.29 6.40 -3.98
C THR A 74 7.30 7.56 -3.91
N LYS A 75 6.20 7.44 -4.66
CA LYS A 75 5.08 8.40 -4.57
C LYS A 75 4.32 8.17 -3.26
N ALA A 76 4.13 9.25 -2.49
CA ALA A 76 3.37 9.24 -1.25
C ALA A 76 2.49 10.48 -1.16
N VAL A 77 1.50 10.44 -0.27
CA VAL A 77 0.73 11.64 0.10
C VAL A 77 1.25 12.13 1.44
N LEU A 78 1.81 13.33 1.48
CA LEU A 78 2.21 13.99 2.71
C LEU A 78 0.97 14.56 3.41
N THR A 79 0.80 14.22 4.68
CA THR A 79 -0.27 14.74 5.53
C THR A 79 0.31 15.46 6.73
N LEU A 80 -0.31 16.57 7.14
CA LEU A 80 0.05 17.32 8.34
C LEU A 80 -0.51 16.61 9.58
N ASN A 81 0.28 16.48 10.65
CA ASN A 81 -0.17 15.93 11.92
C ASN A 81 0.56 16.58 13.12
N SER A 82 -0.04 16.54 14.31
CA SER A 82 0.59 16.96 15.57
C SER A 82 0.97 15.75 16.43
N PHE A 83 2.18 15.78 16.99
CA PHE A 83 2.74 14.75 17.88
C PHE A 83 2.90 15.23 19.33
N GLU A 84 2.12 16.25 19.70
CA GLU A 84 2.13 16.80 21.07
C GLU A 84 1.73 15.75 22.12
N LYS A 85 2.47 15.72 23.24
CA LYS A 85 2.24 14.79 24.34
C LYS A 85 0.83 15.00 24.94
N GLY A 86 0.10 13.92 25.17
CA GLY A 86 -1.24 13.96 25.78
C GLY A 86 -2.41 13.99 24.78
N ARG A 87 -2.15 14.25 23.49
CA ARG A 87 -3.16 14.09 22.43
C ARG A 87 -3.27 12.61 22.04
N ARG A 88 -4.17 11.86 22.70
CA ARG A 88 -4.42 10.44 22.37
C ARG A 88 -5.44 10.32 21.24
N TRP A 89 -4.96 10.00 20.04
CA TRP A 89 -5.80 9.76 18.87
C TRP A 89 -6.33 8.32 18.86
N ARG A 90 -7.65 8.14 18.95
CA ARG A 90 -8.24 6.78 18.89
C ARG A 90 -8.74 6.40 17.51
N CYS A 91 -8.93 7.37 16.60
CA CYS A 91 -9.20 7.16 15.17
C CYS A 91 -9.21 8.50 14.42
N SER A 92 -8.15 8.81 13.67
CA SER A 92 -8.09 9.96 12.76
C SER A 92 -7.83 9.46 11.34
N LEU A 93 -8.70 9.81 10.40
CA LEU A 93 -8.49 9.53 8.98
C LEU A 93 -7.82 10.75 8.35
N GLY A 94 -6.60 10.60 7.86
CA GLY A 94 -5.94 11.68 7.12
C GLY A 94 -6.69 11.99 5.82
N LYS A 95 -7.11 13.24 5.62
CA LYS A 95 -7.58 13.69 4.31
C LYS A 95 -6.41 13.76 3.35
N ARG A 96 -6.60 13.22 2.14
CA ARG A 96 -5.71 13.51 1.03
C ARG A 96 -5.98 14.93 0.56
N ARG A 97 -5.12 15.87 0.93
CA ARG A 97 -5.03 17.16 0.25
C ARG A 97 -4.05 16.96 -0.91
N GLN A 98 -4.51 17.16 -2.15
CA GLN A 98 -3.61 17.29 -3.29
C GLN A 98 -2.82 18.58 -3.10
N VAL A 99 -1.59 18.46 -2.60
CA VAL A 99 -0.63 19.55 -2.65
C VAL A 99 -0.04 19.50 -4.07
N PRO A 100 -0.16 20.56 -4.89
CA PRO A 100 0.56 20.61 -6.15
C PRO A 100 2.05 20.51 -5.82
N LEU A 101 2.73 19.53 -6.41
CA LEU A 101 4.19 19.48 -6.42
C LEU A 101 4.62 20.63 -7.35
N GLY A 102 5.05 21.73 -6.74
CA GLY A 102 5.78 22.80 -7.42
C GLY A 102 7.24 22.43 -7.60
#